data_AF-A0AAU9XR28-F1
#
_entry.id   AF-A0AAU9XR28-F1
#
_cell.length_a   1.000
_cell.length_b   1.000
_cell.length_c   1.000
_cell.angle_alpha   90.00
_cell.angle_beta   90.00
_cell.angle_gamma   90.00
#
_symmetry.space_group_name_H-M   'P 1'
#
loop_
_entity.id
_entity.type
_entity.pdbx_description
1 polymer ?
#
loop_
_entity_poly.entity_id
_entity_poly.type
_entity_poly.pdbx_seq_one_letter_code
_entity_poly.pdbx_strand_id
1 'polypeptide(L)'
;VGKSFQNQQWQNQELAAELEEHKKDMEELANLVQTKSEAIKTLQTKLADAKRTIAELKTQILLFIIIITAEEPQQQPQQKDATRASTHSLAIIHTRYQRVLLILEKNNCSMANAFRLAGCPRSTLRDFVAIALLRIVNECEFESASREICVGSVKELKTVCRRRLR
;
A
#
# COMPACT_ATOMS: atom_id res chain seq x y z
N VAL A 1 76.77 22.53 -15.41
CA VAL A 1 75.45 22.56 -14.75
C VAL A 1 75.56 21.79 -13.43
N GLY A 2 75.21 22.40 -12.29
CA GLY A 2 75.46 21.84 -10.96
C GLY A 2 74.37 20.87 -10.48
N LYS A 3 74.69 20.02 -9.49
CA LYS A 3 73.78 19.01 -8.91
C LYS A 3 72.45 19.60 -8.41
N SER A 4 72.46 20.82 -7.87
CA SER A 4 71.25 21.52 -7.43
C SER A 4 70.26 21.78 -8.56
N PHE A 5 70.75 22.19 -9.73
CA PHE A 5 69.93 22.45 -10.92
C PHE A 5 69.29 21.16 -11.45
N GLN A 6 70.04 20.06 -11.50
CA GLN A 6 69.50 18.75 -11.91
C GLN A 6 68.41 18.27 -10.96
N ASN A 7 68.62 18.43 -9.65
CA ASN A 7 67.63 18.02 -8.65
C ASN A 7 66.33 18.84 -8.77
N GLN A 8 66.46 20.15 -9.00
CA GLN A 8 65.32 21.03 -9.20
C GLN A 8 64.58 20.74 -10.52
N GLN A 9 65.31 20.37 -11.57
CA GLN A 9 64.70 19.95 -12.83
C GLN A 9 63.87 18.67 -12.68
N TRP A 10 64.36 17.71 -11.88
CA TRP A 10 63.63 16.47 -11.58
C TRP A 10 62.36 16.75 -10.75
N GLN A 11 62.47 17.56 -9.70
CA GLN A 11 61.31 17.98 -8.89
C GLN A 11 60.24 18.69 -9.73
N ASN A 12 60.65 19.55 -10.66
CA ASN A 12 59.70 20.23 -11.55
C ASN A 12 59.01 19.25 -12.50
N GLN A 13 59.68 18.18 -12.94
CA GLN A 13 59.08 17.14 -13.77
C GLN A 13 58.08 16.29 -12.98
N GLU A 14 58.43 15.91 -11.75
CA GLU A 14 57.54 15.17 -10.85
C GLU A 14 56.27 15.99 -10.52
N LEU A 15 56.44 17.25 -10.13
CA LEU A 15 55.32 18.15 -9.83
C LEU A 15 54.41 18.38 -11.06
N ALA A 16 54.99 18.44 -12.27
CA ALA A 16 54.21 18.55 -13.50
C ALA A 16 53.39 17.28 -13.77
N ALA A 17 53.93 16.09 -13.48
CA ALA A 17 53.21 14.84 -13.62
C ALA A 17 52.05 14.74 -12.61
N GLU A 18 52.29 15.09 -11.34
CA GLU A 18 51.26 15.13 -10.30
C GLU A 18 50.14 16.12 -10.64
N LEU A 19 50.50 17.30 -11.18
CA LEU A 19 49.51 18.29 -11.61
C LEU A 19 48.61 17.76 -12.73
N GLU A 20 49.18 17.04 -13.70
CA GLU A 20 48.40 16.43 -14.79
C GLU A 20 47.51 15.28 -14.31
N GLU A 21 47.97 14.49 -13.35
CA GLU A 21 47.14 13.46 -12.70
C GLU A 21 45.96 14.09 -11.96
N HIS A 22 46.21 15.10 -11.12
CA HIS A 22 45.14 15.80 -10.41
C HIS A 22 44.14 16.51 -11.34
N LYS A 23 44.58 17.00 -12.50
CA LYS A 23 43.67 17.54 -13.51
C LYS A 23 42.72 16.48 -14.05
N LYS A 24 43.23 15.27 -14.33
CA LYS A 24 42.39 14.14 -14.79
C LYS A 24 41.40 13.72 -13.72
N ASP A 25 41.86 13.58 -12.47
CA ASP A 25 41.00 13.22 -11.35
C ASP A 25 39.86 14.23 -11.15
N MET A 26 40.17 15.53 -11.27
CA MET A 26 39.14 16.58 -11.20
C MET A 26 38.13 16.49 -12.35
N GLU A 27 38.57 16.18 -13.56
CA GLU A 27 37.70 16.03 -14.72
C GLU A 27 36.78 14.81 -14.57
N GLU A 28 37.32 13.67 -14.11
CA GLU A 28 36.51 12.49 -13.79
C GLU A 28 35.47 12.78 -12.70
N LEU A 29 35.87 13.50 -11.64
CA LEU A 29 34.98 13.89 -10.57
C LEU A 29 33.87 14.83 -11.08
N ALA A 30 34.20 15.78 -11.96
CA ALA A 30 33.23 16.68 -12.56
C ALA A 30 32.18 15.92 -13.39
N ASN A 31 32.62 14.97 -14.22
CA ASN A 31 31.74 14.09 -15.01
C ASN A 31 30.83 13.22 -14.12
N LEU A 32 31.38 12.69 -13.03
CA LEU A 32 30.61 11.90 -12.07
C LEU A 32 29.55 12.74 -11.37
N VAL A 33 29.90 13.94 -10.91
CA VAL A 33 28.98 14.88 -10.27
C VAL A 33 27.86 15.28 -11.23
N GLN A 34 28.19 15.57 -12.48
CA GLN A 34 27.19 15.90 -13.50
C GLN A 34 26.21 14.74 -13.71
N THR A 35 26.72 13.53 -13.93
CA THR A 35 25.90 12.34 -14.16
C THR A 35 24.97 12.05 -12.98
N LYS A 36 25.50 12.15 -11.74
CA LYS A 36 24.69 11.98 -10.53
C LYS A 36 23.64 13.08 -10.38
N SER A 37 23.96 14.32 -10.73
CA SER A 37 23.02 15.45 -10.68
C SER A 37 21.83 15.23 -11.65
N GLU A 38 22.10 14.76 -12.87
CA GLU A 38 21.07 14.43 -13.85
C GLU A 38 20.18 13.26 -13.40
N ALA A 39 20.79 12.23 -12.79
CA ALA A 39 20.04 11.11 -12.21
C ALA A 39 19.12 11.57 -11.06
N ILE A 40 19.60 12.46 -10.19
CA ILE A 40 18.80 13.03 -9.09
C ILE A 40 17.63 13.82 -9.64
N LYS A 41 17.84 14.70 -10.64
CA LYS A 41 16.76 15.45 -11.29
C LYS A 41 15.69 14.51 -11.87
N THR A 42 16.13 13.46 -12.55
CA THR A 42 15.21 12.45 -13.13
C THR A 42 14.37 11.76 -12.04
N LEU A 43 14.99 11.37 -10.93
CA LEU A 43 14.28 10.73 -9.82
C LEU A 43 13.33 11.69 -9.11
N GLN A 44 13.70 12.96 -8.95
CA GLN A 44 12.84 13.99 -8.37
C GLN A 44 11.58 14.20 -9.21
N THR A 45 11.70 14.23 -10.54
CA THR A 45 10.54 14.32 -11.45
C THR A 45 9.64 13.10 -11.30
N LYS A 46 10.20 11.89 -11.35
CA LYS A 46 9.43 10.64 -11.17
C LYS A 46 8.70 10.59 -9.83
N LEU A 47 9.35 11.07 -8.76
CA LEU A 47 8.75 11.13 -7.43
C LEU A 47 7.57 12.12 -7.39
N ALA A 48 7.71 13.28 -8.03
CA ALA A 48 6.64 14.26 -8.11
C ALA A 48 5.42 13.72 -8.88
N ASP A 49 5.68 13.02 -10.00
CA ASP A 49 4.62 12.39 -10.80
C ASP A 49 3.92 11.27 -10.02
N ALA A 50 4.67 10.40 -9.35
CA ALA A 50 4.10 9.35 -8.51
C ALA A 50 3.22 9.91 -7.38
N LYS A 51 3.66 10.99 -6.72
CA LYS A 51 2.86 11.69 -5.71
C LYS A 51 1.55 12.23 -6.28
N ARG A 52 1.59 12.80 -7.50
CA ARG A 52 0.39 13.28 -8.20
C ARG A 52 -0.58 12.14 -8.49
N THR A 53 -0.09 11.02 -9.04
CA THR A 53 -0.92 9.84 -9.31
C THR A 53 -1.54 9.26 -8.04
N ILE A 54 -0.78 9.19 -6.94
CA ILE A 54 -1.31 8.73 -5.66
C ILE A 54 -2.43 9.64 -5.15
N ALA A 55 -2.28 10.97 -5.26
CA ALA A 55 -3.31 11.91 -4.87
C ALA A 55 -4.59 11.75 -5.70
N GLU A 56 -4.43 11.58 -7.02
CA GLU A 56 -5.54 11.36 -7.94
C GLU A 56 -6.30 10.05 -7.62
N LEU A 57 -5.59 8.94 -7.47
CA LEU A 57 -6.18 7.65 -7.12
C LEU A 57 -6.89 7.68 -5.77
N LYS A 58 -6.35 8.40 -4.78
CA LYS A 58 -7.02 8.60 -3.49
C LYS A 58 -8.37 9.31 -3.66
N THR A 59 -8.43 10.36 -4.49
CA THR A 59 -9.68 11.06 -4.78
C THR A 59 -10.69 10.15 -5.48
N GLN A 60 -10.26 9.38 -6.48
CA GLN A 60 -11.13 8.43 -7.18
C GLN A 60 -11.71 7.37 -6.24
N ILE A 61 -10.89 6.81 -5.34
CA ILE A 61 -11.34 5.85 -4.33
C ILE A 61 -12.37 6.49 -3.40
N LEU A 62 -12.15 7.73 -2.94
CA LEU A 62 -13.11 8.43 -2.08
C LEU A 62 -14.45 8.66 -2.79
N LEU A 63 -14.42 9.09 -4.06
CA LEU A 63 -15.63 9.25 -4.87
C LEU A 63 -16.38 7.92 -5.04
N PHE A 64 -15.66 6.84 -5.32
CA PHE A 64 -16.25 5.51 -5.47
C PHE A 64 -16.93 5.02 -4.18
N ILE A 65 -16.32 5.27 -3.02
CA ILE A 65 -16.91 4.95 -1.71
C ILE A 65 -18.22 5.72 -1.48
N ILE A 66 -18.26 7.01 -1.83
CA ILE A 66 -19.47 7.84 -1.68
C ILE A 66 -20.62 7.29 -2.54
N ILE A 67 -20.33 6.89 -3.78
CA ILE A 67 -21.34 6.32 -4.69
C ILE A 67 -21.91 5.01 -4.12
N ILE A 68 -21.06 4.13 -3.61
CA ILE A 68 -21.50 2.83 -3.05
C ILE A 68 -22.31 3.02 -1.75
N THR A 69 -22.00 4.02 -0.94
CA THR A 69 -22.68 4.25 0.36
C THR A 69 -23.99 5.02 0.24
N ALA A 70 -24.33 5.55 -0.93
CA ALA A 70 -25.58 6.28 -1.17
C ALA A 70 -26.80 5.38 -1.51
N GLU A 71 -26.61 4.07 -1.70
CA GLU A 71 -27.67 3.14 -2.13
C GLU A 71 -28.38 2.34 -1.01
N GLU A 72 -28.04 2.49 0.28
CA GLU A 72 -28.70 1.75 1.38
C GLU A 72 -29.65 2.61 2.24
N PRO A 73 -30.95 2.26 2.36
CA PRO A 73 -31.86 2.88 3.32
C PRO A 73 -31.47 2.56 4.76
N GLN A 74 -31.33 3.61 5.58
CA GLN A 74 -30.96 3.49 6.98
C GLN A 74 -32.04 2.82 7.82
N GLN A 75 -31.67 1.77 8.56
CA GLN A 75 -32.41 1.32 9.74
C GLN A 75 -31.51 1.35 10.98
N GLN A 76 -31.99 2.08 12.01
CA GLN A 76 -31.31 2.34 13.27
C GLN A 76 -31.08 1.07 14.11
N PRO A 77 -30.01 0.98 14.92
CA PRO A 77 -29.78 -0.14 15.82
C PRO A 77 -30.35 0.13 17.22
N GLN A 78 -31.34 -0.67 17.63
CA GLN A 78 -31.63 -0.87 19.05
C GLN A 78 -30.63 -1.87 19.65
N GLN A 79 -29.94 -1.44 20.70
CA GLN A 79 -29.12 -2.28 21.56
C GLN A 79 -30.00 -3.30 22.30
N LYS A 80 -29.55 -4.56 22.37
CA LYS A 80 -29.51 -5.32 23.63
C LYS A 80 -28.72 -6.63 23.51
N ASP A 81 -27.92 -6.81 24.56
CA ASP A 81 -27.38 -8.02 25.18
C ASP A 81 -26.42 -8.96 24.45
N ALA A 82 -25.26 -9.09 25.11
CA ALA A 82 -24.29 -10.13 24.93
C ALA A 82 -24.92 -11.48 25.30
N THR A 83 -24.99 -12.40 24.33
CA THR A 83 -24.71 -13.85 24.50
C THR A 83 -24.74 -14.49 23.11
N ARG A 84 -23.62 -15.11 22.72
CA ARG A 84 -23.45 -15.99 21.54
C ARG A 84 -23.94 -15.40 20.22
N ALA A 85 -23.20 -14.40 19.72
CA ALA A 85 -23.51 -13.69 18.50
C ALA A 85 -23.52 -14.64 17.28
N SER A 86 -24.70 -14.84 16.69
CA SER A 86 -24.90 -15.63 15.47
C SER A 86 -23.85 -15.26 14.41
N THR A 87 -23.15 -16.28 13.93
CA THR A 87 -22.15 -16.20 12.85
C THR A 87 -22.78 -16.38 11.47
N HIS A 88 -24.11 -16.39 11.36
CA HIS A 88 -24.80 -16.89 10.16
C HIS A 88 -25.33 -15.80 9.21
N SER A 89 -25.51 -14.55 9.65
CA SER A 89 -26.01 -13.49 8.76
C SER A 89 -24.91 -12.58 8.24
N LEU A 90 -24.87 -12.40 6.91
CA LEU A 90 -23.96 -11.48 6.21
C LEU A 90 -24.16 -10.04 6.69
N ALA A 91 -25.39 -9.64 6.98
CA ALA A 91 -25.71 -8.32 7.51
C ALA A 91 -25.06 -8.08 8.88
N ILE A 92 -25.13 -9.05 9.79
CA ILE A 92 -24.51 -8.95 11.13
C ILE A 92 -22.98 -8.87 11.03
N ILE A 93 -22.40 -9.60 10.07
CA ILE A 93 -20.96 -9.56 9.82
C ILE A 93 -20.55 -8.21 9.21
N HIS A 94 -21.35 -7.65 8.30
CA HIS A 94 -21.16 -6.31 7.75
C HIS A 94 -21.20 -5.22 8.83
N THR A 95 -22.20 -5.23 9.71
CA THR A 95 -22.29 -4.29 10.83
C THR A 95 -21.08 -4.38 11.76
N ARG A 96 -20.58 -5.59 12.03
CA ARG A 96 -19.36 -5.79 12.84
C ARG A 96 -18.13 -5.18 12.17
N TYR A 97 -18.02 -5.30 10.84
CA TYR A 97 -16.90 -4.75 10.10
C TYR A 97 -16.94 -3.22 10.01
N GLN A 98 -18.11 -2.63 9.74
CA GLN A 98 -18.31 -1.18 9.79
C GLN A 98 -17.88 -0.60 11.15
N ARG A 99 -18.20 -1.28 12.25
CA ARG A 99 -17.77 -0.88 13.60
C ARG A 99 -16.25 -0.88 13.76
N VAL A 100 -15.55 -1.85 13.17
CA VAL A 100 -14.07 -1.90 13.19
C VAL A 100 -13.48 -0.74 12.39
N LEU A 101 -14.03 -0.43 11.21
CA LEU A 101 -13.58 0.69 10.39
C LEU A 101 -13.75 2.03 11.10
N LEU A 102 -14.91 2.25 11.74
CA LEU A 102 -15.18 3.44 12.55
C LEU A 102 -14.18 3.59 13.70
N ILE A 103 -13.82 2.49 14.37
CA ILE A 103 -12.84 2.51 15.47
C ILE A 103 -11.43 2.76 14.95
N LEU A 104 -11.10 2.21 13.78
CA LEU A 104 -9.82 2.41 13.13
C LEU A 104 -9.61 3.88 12.79
N GLU A 105 -10.62 4.51 12.20
CA GLU A 105 -10.62 5.94 11.84
C GLU A 105 -10.62 6.82 13.09
N LYS A 106 -11.51 6.56 14.06
CA LYS A 106 -11.65 7.38 15.27
C LYS A 106 -10.44 7.33 16.20
N ASN A 107 -9.77 6.19 16.32
CA ASN A 107 -8.65 6.01 17.26
C ASN A 107 -7.29 5.99 16.56
N ASN A 108 -7.25 6.12 15.23
CA ASN A 108 -6.07 6.04 14.39
C ASN A 108 -5.11 4.92 14.81
N CYS A 109 -5.66 3.72 15.03
CA CYS A 109 -4.97 2.61 15.67
C CYS A 109 -4.70 1.46 14.71
N SER A 110 -3.91 0.47 15.12
CA SER A 110 -3.69 -0.72 14.27
C SER A 110 -4.99 -1.52 14.12
N MET A 111 -5.15 -2.21 12.97
CA MET A 111 -6.28 -3.11 12.74
C MET A 111 -6.46 -4.11 13.89
N ALA A 112 -5.36 -4.66 14.42
CA ALA A 112 -5.40 -5.58 15.56
C ALA A 112 -6.11 -4.97 16.79
N ASN A 113 -5.79 -3.71 17.09
CA ASN A 113 -6.37 -2.99 18.20
C ASN A 113 -7.82 -2.60 17.90
N ALA A 114 -8.14 -2.20 16.66
CA ALA A 114 -9.50 -1.90 16.24
C ALA A 114 -10.43 -3.12 16.38
N PHE A 115 -9.99 -4.32 15.99
CA PHE A 115 -10.75 -5.56 16.19
C PHE A 115 -10.99 -5.87 17.66
N ARG A 116 -9.97 -5.71 18.51
CA ARG A 116 -10.08 -5.91 19.96
C ARG A 116 -11.08 -4.93 20.58
N LEU A 117 -10.98 -3.65 20.23
CA LEU A 117 -11.87 -2.59 20.71
C LEU A 117 -13.31 -2.75 20.20
N ALA A 118 -13.49 -3.29 18.99
CA ALA A 118 -14.80 -3.59 18.43
C ALA A 118 -15.44 -4.89 18.98
N GLY A 119 -14.70 -5.68 19.78
CA GLY A 119 -15.14 -7.00 20.23
C GLY A 119 -15.37 -7.99 19.08
N CYS A 120 -14.68 -7.81 17.95
CA CYS A 120 -14.92 -8.57 16.72
C CYS A 120 -13.85 -9.64 16.48
N PRO A 121 -14.22 -10.91 16.23
CA PRO A 121 -13.26 -11.96 15.90
C PRO A 121 -12.52 -11.67 14.59
N ARG A 122 -11.20 -11.87 14.57
CA ARG A 122 -10.34 -11.64 13.39
C ARG A 122 -10.65 -12.56 12.20
N SER A 123 -11.32 -13.69 12.45
CA SER A 123 -11.82 -14.61 11.42
C SER A 123 -12.81 -13.94 10.46
N THR A 124 -13.56 -12.94 10.95
CA THR A 124 -14.52 -12.15 10.17
C THR A 124 -13.88 -11.46 8.95
N LEU A 125 -12.66 -10.95 9.10
CA LEU A 125 -11.93 -10.27 8.01
C LEU A 125 -11.49 -11.27 6.93
N ARG A 126 -11.06 -12.46 7.34
CA ARG A 126 -10.67 -13.53 6.41
C ARG A 126 -11.87 -14.08 5.63
N ASP A 127 -13.05 -14.04 6.23
CA ASP A 127 -14.29 -14.47 5.60
C ASP A 127 -14.79 -13.39 4.61
N PHE A 128 -14.72 -12.11 4.99
CA PHE A 128 -15.00 -10.98 4.10
C PHE A 128 -14.09 -10.92 2.88
N VAL A 129 -12.77 -11.04 3.07
CA VAL A 129 -11.80 -10.99 1.98
C VAL A 129 -12.04 -12.14 1.00
N ALA A 130 -12.34 -13.35 1.48
CA ALA A 130 -12.61 -14.49 0.60
C ALA A 130 -13.89 -14.30 -0.24
N ILE A 131 -14.92 -13.68 0.32
CA ILE A 131 -16.20 -13.41 -0.37
C ILE A 131 -16.03 -12.26 -1.37
N ALA A 132 -15.40 -11.17 -0.95
CA ALA A 132 -15.11 -10.01 -1.80
C ALA A 132 -14.18 -10.38 -2.97
N LEU A 133 -13.20 -11.25 -2.74
CA LEU A 133 -12.32 -11.74 -3.81
C LEU A 133 -13.09 -12.53 -4.87
N LEU A 134 -14.05 -13.39 -4.51
CA LEU A 134 -14.86 -14.08 -5.53
C LEU A 134 -15.70 -13.08 -6.33
N ARG A 135 -16.33 -12.10 -5.67
CA ARG A 135 -17.12 -11.07 -6.34
C ARG A 135 -16.29 -10.28 -7.36
N ILE A 136 -15.04 -9.96 -7.03
CA ILE A 136 -14.12 -9.23 -7.92
C ILE A 136 -13.62 -10.10 -9.07
N VAL A 137 -13.31 -11.38 -8.81
CA VAL A 137 -12.70 -12.28 -9.79
C VAL A 137 -13.75 -12.86 -10.76
N ASN A 138 -14.96 -13.15 -10.30
CA ASN A 138 -16.03 -13.70 -11.11
C ASN A 138 -17.41 -13.40 -10.50
N GLU A 139 -18.01 -12.29 -10.93
CA GLU A 139 -19.29 -11.78 -10.41
C GLU A 139 -20.46 -12.74 -10.68
N CYS A 140 -20.51 -13.38 -11.85
CA CYS A 140 -21.56 -14.36 -12.18
C CYS A 140 -21.54 -15.60 -11.27
N GLU A 141 -20.35 -16.09 -10.92
CA GLU A 141 -20.17 -17.21 -9.98
C GLU A 141 -20.50 -16.80 -8.54
N PHE A 142 -20.16 -15.57 -8.17
CA PHE A 142 -20.56 -15.00 -6.89
C PHE A 142 -22.07 -14.92 -6.74
N GLU A 143 -22.79 -14.38 -7.73
CA GLU A 143 -24.25 -14.29 -7.72
C GLU A 143 -24.93 -15.66 -7.74
N SER A 144 -24.31 -16.66 -8.38
CA SER A 144 -24.79 -18.03 -8.38
C SER A 144 -24.60 -18.71 -7.02
N ALA A 145 -23.42 -18.57 -6.42
CA ALA A 145 -23.13 -19.09 -5.07
C ALA A 145 -23.94 -18.38 -3.98
N SER A 146 -24.19 -17.08 -4.14
CA SER A 146 -25.02 -16.28 -3.23
C SER A 146 -26.48 -16.74 -3.25
N ARG A 147 -27.03 -17.01 -4.45
CA ARG A 147 -28.39 -17.54 -4.63
C ARG A 147 -28.55 -18.98 -4.13
N GLU A 148 -27.55 -19.83 -4.32
CA GLU A 148 -27.57 -21.23 -3.87
C GLU A 148 -27.57 -21.35 -2.33
N ILE A 149 -26.84 -20.45 -1.65
CA ILE A 149 -26.61 -20.55 -0.20
C ILE A 149 -27.67 -19.79 0.61
N CYS A 150 -28.68 -19.23 -0.07
CA CYS A 150 -29.85 -18.52 0.45
C CYS A 150 -30.04 -18.73 1.98
N VAL A 151 -29.42 -17.84 2.79
CA VAL A 151 -29.57 -17.69 4.25
C VAL A 151 -28.70 -18.55 5.22
N GLY A 152 -27.84 -19.47 4.77
CA GLY A 152 -27.23 -20.47 5.69
C GLY A 152 -26.07 -20.01 6.61
N SER A 153 -24.90 -19.74 6.04
CA SER A 153 -23.70 -19.46 6.84
C SER A 153 -22.59 -18.89 5.98
N VAL A 154 -22.00 -17.77 6.41
CA VAL A 154 -20.83 -17.14 5.75
C VAL A 154 -19.63 -18.10 5.67
N LYS A 155 -19.55 -19.09 6.59
CA LYS A 155 -18.55 -20.16 6.55
C LYS A 155 -18.76 -21.11 5.35
N GLU A 156 -20.01 -21.41 5.01
CA GLU A 156 -20.37 -22.25 3.87
C GLU A 156 -20.14 -21.49 2.57
N LEU A 157 -20.58 -20.24 2.51
CA LEU A 157 -20.32 -19.34 1.38
C LEU A 157 -18.81 -19.22 1.11
N LYS A 158 -17.99 -18.92 2.12
CA LYS A 158 -16.52 -18.92 1.98
C LYS A 158 -15.97 -20.23 1.44
N THR A 159 -16.50 -21.36 1.90
CA THR A 159 -16.00 -22.68 1.47
C THR A 159 -16.34 -22.93 0.01
N VAL A 160 -17.55 -22.59 -0.42
CA VAL A 160 -17.97 -22.67 -1.84
C VAL A 160 -17.14 -21.72 -2.68
N CYS A 161 -17.00 -20.44 -2.29
CA CYS A 161 -16.18 -19.47 -3.02
C CYS A 161 -14.73 -19.95 -3.20
N ARG A 162 -14.13 -20.53 -2.15
CA ARG A 162 -12.76 -21.08 -2.23
C ARG A 162 -12.63 -22.32 -3.10
N ARG A 163 -13.67 -23.15 -3.21
CA ARG A 163 -13.66 -24.30 -4.13
C ARG A 163 -13.74 -23.83 -5.58
N ARG A 164 -14.53 -22.80 -5.86
CA ARG A 164 -14.76 -22.28 -7.22
C ARG A 164 -13.64 -21.37 -7.73
N LEU A 165 -12.79 -20.86 -6.84
CA LEU A 165 -11.57 -20.10 -7.17
C LEU A 165 -10.34 -20.99 -7.43
N ARG A 166 -10.44 -22.31 -7.24
CA ARG A 166 -9.39 -23.27 -7.62
C ARG A 166 -9.66 -23.80 -9.01
#